data_AF-A0AAQ6A4Z5-F1
#
_entry.id   AF-A0AAQ6A4Z5-F1
#
_cell.length_a   1.000
_cell.length_b   1.000
_cell.length_c   1.000
_cell.angle_alpha   90.00
_cell.angle_beta   90.00
_cell.angle_gamma   90.00
#
_symmetry.space_group_name_H-M   'P 1'
#
loop_
_entity.id
_entity.type
_entity.pdbx_description
1 polymer ?
#
loop_
_entity_poly.entity_id
_entity_poly.type
_entity_poly.pdbx_seq_one_letter_code
_entity_poly.pdbx_strand_id
1 'polypeptide(L)' 'MLYLSHPSPPAKMSDKPDMTEIARFDKTKLKKTETKEKNPLPTKETIEQERKGDATP' A
#
# COMPACT_ATOMS: atom_id res chain seq x y z
N MET A 1 -1.57 55.30 30.48
CA MET A 1 -0.86 54.59 29.39
C MET A 1 -1.46 53.19 29.30
N LEU A 2 -2.25 53.00 28.25
CA LEU A 2 -3.00 51.79 27.90
C LEU A 2 -2.08 50.57 27.79
N TYR A 3 -2.29 49.55 28.62
CA TYR A 3 -1.77 48.20 28.34
C TYR A 3 -2.85 47.16 28.67
N LEU A 4 -3.86 47.09 27.82
CA LEU A 4 -4.69 45.89 27.63
C LEU A 4 -4.14 45.15 26.41
N SER A 5 -3.06 44.40 26.61
CA SER A 5 -2.59 43.44 25.60
C SER A 5 -3.51 42.23 25.64
N HIS A 6 -4.43 42.16 24.68
CA HIS A 6 -5.33 41.02 24.52
C HIS A 6 -4.51 39.77 24.16
N PRO A 7 -4.71 38.62 24.82
CA PRO A 7 -4.13 37.38 24.35
C PRO A 7 -4.82 36.97 23.04
N SER A 8 -4.03 36.81 21.98
CA SER A 8 -4.49 36.23 20.71
C SER A 8 -5.10 34.85 20.98
N PRO A 9 -6.28 34.51 20.42
CA PRO A 9 -6.80 33.16 20.54
C PRO A 9 -5.81 32.16 19.91
N PRO A 10 -5.62 30.96 20.50
CA PRO A 10 -4.76 29.95 19.92
C PRO A 10 -5.37 29.52 18.58
N ALA A 11 -4.61 29.70 17.51
CA ALA A 11 -4.96 29.17 16.19
C ALA A 11 -5.23 27.68 16.33
N LYS A 12 -6.44 27.24 15.95
CA LYS A 12 -6.81 25.84 15.83
C LYS A 12 -6.00 25.22 14.68
N MET A 13 -4.74 24.86 14.93
CA MET A 13 -3.99 24.00 14.01
C MET A 13 -4.55 22.59 14.16
N SER A 14 -5.61 22.31 13.41
CA SER A 14 -6.10 20.95 13.25
C SER A 14 -5.16 20.27 12.27
N ASP A 15 -4.07 19.71 12.79
CA ASP A 15 -3.06 18.93 12.06
C ASP A 15 -3.61 17.57 11.60
N LYS A 16 -4.80 17.56 11.00
CA LYS A 16 -5.38 16.37 10.39
C LYS A 16 -5.04 16.43 8.90
N PRO A 17 -4.37 15.40 8.35
CA PRO A 17 -4.04 15.38 6.94
C PRO A 17 -5.32 15.43 6.10
N ASP A 18 -5.28 16.19 5.01
CA ASP A 18 -6.39 16.27 4.06
C ASP A 18 -6.53 14.92 3.33
N MET A 19 -7.65 14.23 3.54
CA MET A 19 -7.95 12.93 2.92
C MET A 19 -8.67 13.06 1.56
N THR A 20 -8.95 14.29 1.12
CA THR A 20 -9.65 14.56 -0.15
C THR A 20 -8.88 14.01 -1.35
N GLU A 21 -7.54 14.03 -1.29
CA GLU A 21 -6.68 13.51 -2.35
C GLU A 21 -6.83 11.99 -2.50
N ILE A 22 -6.90 11.23 -1.40
CA ILE A 22 -7.08 9.77 -1.42
C ILE A 22 -8.40 9.40 -2.10
N ALA A 23 -9.46 10.16 -1.82
CA ALA A 23 -10.79 9.91 -2.39
C ALA A 23 -10.86 10.18 -3.90
N ARG A 24 -10.03 11.09 -4.43
CA ARG A 24 -10.04 11.53 -5.83
C ARG A 24 -8.84 11.04 -6.64
N PHE A 25 -7.96 10.25 -6.03
CA PHE A 25 -6.74 9.81 -6.67
C PHE A 25 -7.03 8.97 -7.92
N ASP A 26 -6.43 9.38 -9.03
CA ASP A 26 -6.57 8.70 -10.32
C ASP A 26 -5.63 7.48 -10.36
N LYS A 27 -6.23 6.28 -10.34
CA LYS A 27 -5.51 5.00 -10.37
C LYS A 27 -4.65 4.80 -11.63
N THR A 28 -4.92 5.52 -12.72
CA THR A 28 -4.11 5.42 -13.94
C THR A 28 -2.70 6.01 -13.76
N LYS A 29 -2.50 6.87 -12.76
CA LYS A 29 -1.20 7.45 -12.39
C LYS A 29 -0.29 6.49 -11.61
N LEU A 30 -0.79 5.31 -11.23
CA LEU A 30 0.05 4.28 -10.59
C LEU A 30 1.04 3.70 -11.59
N LYS A 31 2.30 3.59 -11.17
CA LYS A 31 3.33 2.89 -11.97
C LYS A 31 2.91 1.43 -12.17
N LYS A 32 3.06 0.93 -13.39
CA LYS A 32 2.88 -0.49 -13.67
C LYS A 32 3.99 -1.27 -12.96
N THR A 33 3.61 -2.33 -12.28
CA THR A 33 4.53 -3.26 -11.63
C THR A 33 4.07 -4.67 -11.91
N GLU A 34 5.02 -5.56 -12.20
CA GLU A 34 4.76 -6.99 -12.30
C GLU A 34 4.81 -7.61 -10.90
N THR A 35 3.73 -8.27 -10.48
CA THR A 35 3.68 -8.97 -9.20
C THR A 35 4.11 -10.41 -9.39
N LYS A 36 5.19 -10.82 -8.71
CA LYS A 36 5.63 -12.22 -8.70
C LYS A 36 4.96 -12.97 -7.56
N GLU A 37 4.09 -13.93 -7.90
CA GLU A 37 3.53 -14.87 -6.94
C GLU A 37 4.63 -15.78 -6.40
N LYS A 38 4.77 -15.87 -5.08
CA LYS A 38 5.81 -16.66 -4.42
C LYS A 38 5.41 -18.10 -4.13
N ASN A 39 4.11 -18.40 -4.20
CA ASN A 39 3.59 -19.73 -3.87
C ASN A 39 2.54 -20.20 -4.89
N PRO A 40 2.91 -20.30 -6.19
CA PRO A 40 2.01 -20.88 -7.17
C PRO A 40 1.76 -22.36 -6.82
N LEU A 41 0.54 -22.82 -7.06
CA LEU A 41 0.23 -24.24 -6.97
C LEU A 41 1.07 -25.02 -7.99
N PRO A 42 1.49 -26.26 -7.66
CA PRO A 42 2.25 -27.09 -8.60
C PRO A 42 1.41 -27.36 -9.86
N THR A 43 2.09 -27.44 -11.00
CA THR A 43 1.44 -27.77 -12.27
C THR A 43 1.12 -29.26 -12.33
N LYS A 44 0.21 -29.65 -13.24
CA LYS A 44 -0.09 -31.09 -13.48
C LYS A 44 1.17 -31.88 -13.84
N GLU A 45 2.07 -31.28 -14.62
CA GLU A 45 3.34 -31.89 -14.99
C GLU A 45 4.23 -32.13 -13.76
N THR A 46 4.40 -31.11 -12.92
CA THR A 46 5.16 -31.21 -11.66
C THR A 46 4.61 -32.32 -10.76
N ILE A 47 3.28 -32.37 -10.60
CA ILE A 47 2.60 -33.41 -9.81
C ILE A 47 2.86 -34.81 -10.40
N GLU A 48 2.80 -34.94 -11.72
CA GLU A 48 3.05 -36.22 -12.39
C GLU A 48 4.51 -36.67 -12.30
N GLN A 49 5.47 -35.73 -12.36
CA GLN A 49 6.89 -36.00 -12.16
C GLN A 49 7.15 -36.53 -10.76
N GLU A 50 6.68 -35.83 -9.73
CA GLU A 50 6.81 -36.27 -8.33
C GLU A 50 6.13 -37.62 -8.09
N ARG A 51 4.94 -37.84 -8.66
CA ARG A 51 4.22 -39.12 -8.54
C ARG A 51 4.97 -40.29 -9.18
N LYS A 52 5.68 -40.05 -10.30
CA LYS A 52 6.50 -41.08 -10.95
C LYS A 52 7.76 -41.41 -10.13
N GLY A 53 8.05 -40.60 -9.10
CA GLY A 53 9.27 -40.63 -8.32
C GLY A 53 10.40 -40.06 -9.15
N ASP A 54 11.19 -39.16 -8.56
CA ASP A 54 12.53 -38.82 -9.05
C ASP A 54 13.43 -40.06 -8.97
N ALA A 55 13.16 -41.07 -9.79
CA ALA A 55 14.03 -42.22 -10.01
C ALA A 55 15.11 -41.81 -11.02
N THR A 56 15.94 -40.85 -10.60
CA THR A 56 17.27 -40.64 -11.20
C THR A 56 18.27 -41.14 -10.14
N PRO A 57 19.11 -42.15 -10.43
CA PRO A 57 20.19 -42.56 -9.54
C PRO A 57 21.14 -41.41 -9.19
#